data_AF-A0A090WMH7-F1
#
_entry.id   AF-A0A090WMH7-F1
#
_cell.length_a   1.000
_cell.length_b   1.000
_cell.length_c   1.000
_cell.angle_alpha   90.00
_cell.angle_beta   90.00
_cell.angle_gamma   90.00
#
_symmetry.space_group_name_H-M   'P 1'
#
loop_
_entity.id
_entity.type
_entity.pdbx_description
1 polymer ?
#
loop_
_entity_poly.entity_id
_entity_poly.type
_entity_poly.pdbx_seq_one_letter_code
_entity_poly.pdbx_strand_id
1 'polypeptide(L)' 'MKETSNKYLIVALLVGLAFHGSSIFFTLETTYDALIHLFFADHYANSWFEPWNYEWYTGGLQYKVIRR' A
#
# COMPACT_ATOMS: atom_id res chain seq x y z
N MET A 1 17.35 28.27 -18.46
CA MET A 1 17.08 28.20 -17.01
C MET A 1 17.88 27.05 -16.45
N LYS A 2 18.66 27.24 -15.38
CA LYS A 2 19.39 26.14 -14.72
C LYS A 2 18.47 25.62 -13.63
N GLU A 3 17.85 24.45 -13.85
CA GLU A 3 16.99 23.81 -12.85
C GLU A 3 17.85 23.43 -11.64
N THR A 4 17.71 24.18 -10.54
CA THR A 4 18.38 23.88 -9.27
C THR A 4 17.47 23.05 -8.41
N SER A 5 17.85 21.79 -8.15
CA SER A 5 17.03 20.89 -7.33
C SER A 5 17.07 21.32 -5.85
N ASN A 6 15.91 21.34 -5.19
CA ASN A 6 15.81 21.71 -3.78
C ASN A 6 16.32 20.56 -2.90
N LYS A 7 17.55 20.70 -2.38
CA LYS A 7 18.19 19.69 -1.53
C LYS A 7 17.36 19.31 -0.29
N TYR A 8 16.62 20.25 0.30
CA TYR A 8 15.79 19.96 1.47
C TYR A 8 14.55 19.15 1.09
N LEU A 9 13.97 19.42 -0.08
CA LEU A 9 12.88 18.61 -0.61
C LEU A 9 13.33 17.17 -0.86
N ILE A 10 14.50 16.98 -1.48
CA ILE A 10 15.05 15.64 -1.71
C ILE A 10 15.24 14.92 -0.38
N VAL A 11 15.86 15.56 0.61
CA VAL A 11 16.06 14.97 1.93
C VAL A 11 14.73 14.64 2.60
N ALA A 12 13.74 15.52 2.55
CA ALA A 12 12.42 15.26 3.11
C ALA A 12 11.73 14.05 2.48
N LEU A 13 11.84 13.90 1.15
CA LEU A 13 11.31 12.74 0.43
C LEU A 13 12.03 11.45 0.83
N LEU A 14 13.37 11.47 0.93
CA LEU A 14 14.16 10.31 1.32
C LEU A 14 13.86 9.90 2.77
N VAL A 15 13.75 10.84 3.69
CA VAL A 15 13.39 10.58 5.09
C VAL A 15 11.99 10.02 5.19
N GLY A 16 11.02 10.61 4.47
CA GLY A 16 9.65 10.08 4.41
C GLY A 16 9.61 8.65 3.89
N LEU A 17 10.32 8.37 2.79
CA LEU A 17 10.38 7.02 2.23
C LEU A 17 11.06 6.02 3.17
N ALA A 18 12.17 6.39 3.81
CA ALA A 18 12.87 5.53 4.76
C ALA A 18 12.03 5.26 6.02
N PHE A 19 11.39 6.29 6.58
CA PHE A 19 10.52 6.16 7.75
C PHE A 19 9.31 5.28 7.43
N HIS A 20 8.54 5.61 6.40
CA HIS A 20 7.37 4.81 6.02
C HIS A 20 7.76 3.40 5.56
N GLY A 21 8.81 3.26 4.74
CA GLY A 21 9.31 1.96 4.27
C GLY A 21 9.73 1.04 5.41
N SER A 22 10.46 1.56 6.41
CA SER A 22 10.79 0.78 7.61
C SER A 22 9.57 0.44 8.47
N SER A 23 8.60 1.36 8.59
CA SER A 23 7.39 1.15 9.37
C SER A 23 6.51 0.00 8.85
N ILE A 24 6.52 -0.25 7.53
CA ILE A 24 5.74 -1.33 6.91
C ILE A 24 6.07 -2.69 7.54
N PHE A 25 7.33 -2.99 7.87
CA PHE A 25 7.71 -4.28 8.48
C PHE A 25 7.06 -4.54 9.85
N PHE A 26 6.55 -3.50 10.51
CA PHE A 26 5.89 -3.61 11.81
C PHE A 26 4.37 -3.51 11.72
N THR A 27 3.83 -3.01 10.60
CA THR A 27 2.40 -2.76 10.43
C THR A 27 1.74 -3.65 9.38
N LEU A 28 2.51 -4.23 8.46
CA LEU A 28 2.03 -5.13 7.41
C LEU A 28 1.25 -6.29 8.02
N GLU A 29 0.06 -6.56 7.49
CA GLU A 29 -0.90 -7.60 7.94
C GLU A 29 -1.39 -7.50 9.39
N THR A 30 -0.94 -6.52 10.17
CA THR A 30 -1.33 -6.38 11.59
C THR A 30 -2.51 -5.42 11.78
N THR A 31 -2.79 -4.57 10.78
CA THR A 31 -3.84 -3.56 10.83
C THR A 31 -4.90 -3.81 9.76
N TYR A 32 -6.13 -3.40 10.05
CA TYR A 32 -7.23 -3.48 9.08
C TYR A 32 -6.91 -2.69 7.81
N ASP A 33 -6.35 -1.50 7.96
CA ASP A 33 -5.95 -0.63 6.85
C ASP A 33 -4.93 -1.30 5.92
N ALA A 34 -3.88 -1.91 6.49
CA ALA A 34 -2.87 -2.64 5.72
C ALA A 34 -3.48 -3.85 4.98
N LEU A 35 -4.41 -4.57 5.61
CA LEU A 35 -5.08 -5.71 4.99
C LEU A 35 -5.96 -5.29 3.82
N ILE A 36 -6.68 -4.17 3.92
CA ILE A 36 -7.50 -3.63 2.84
C ILE A 36 -6.62 -3.13 1.68
N HIS A 37 -5.47 -2.52 1.96
CA HIS A 37 -4.52 -2.15 0.92
C HIS A 37 -3.97 -3.37 0.16
N LEU A 38 -3.63 -4.46 0.87
CA LEU A 38 -3.21 -5.73 0.25
C LEU A 38 -4.32 -6.36 -0.60
N PHE A 39 -5.55 -6.33 -0.09
CA PHE A 39 -6.74 -6.81 -0.81
C PHE A 39 -6.92 -6.13 -2.17
N PHE A 40 -6.85 -4.80 -2.23
CA PHE A 40 -6.94 -4.07 -3.49
C PHE A 40 -5.70 -4.27 -4.36
N ALA A 41 -4.51 -4.31 -3.77
CA ALA A 41 -3.27 -4.53 -4.50
C ALA A 41 -3.28 -5.87 -5.25
N ASP A 42 -3.79 -6.93 -4.64
CA ASP A 42 -3.93 -8.25 -5.27
C ASP A 42 -4.89 -8.22 -6.47
N HIS A 43 -6.04 -7.55 -6.33
CA HIS A 43 -6.97 -7.40 -7.45
C HIS A 43 -6.33 -6.65 -8.62
N TYR A 44 -5.68 -5.51 -8.37
CA TYR A 44 -5.04 -4.74 -9.45
C TYR A 44 -3.80 -5.42 -10.03
N ALA A 45 -3.11 -6.27 -9.27
CA ALA A 45 -2.00 -7.08 -9.77
C ALA A 45 -2.46 -8.12 -10.81
N ASN A 46 -3.65 -8.69 -10.64
CA ASN A 46 -4.20 -9.71 -11.53
C ASN A 46 -5.12 -9.13 -12.63
N SER A 47 -5.84 -8.05 -12.32
CA SER A 47 -6.92 -7.50 -13.15
C SER A 47 -6.91 -5.96 -13.12
N TRP A 48 -5.78 -5.34 -13.49
CA TRP A 48 -5.57 -3.88 -13.41
C TRP A 48 -6.70 -3.03 -14.02
N PHE A 49 -7.31 -3.49 -15.11
CA PHE A 49 -8.35 -2.76 -15.84
C PHE A 49 -9.78 -3.14 -15.43
N GLU A 50 -9.94 -4.11 -14.53
CA GLU A 50 -11.26 -4.41 -13.99
C GLU A 50 -11.57 -3.41 -12.87
N PRO A 51 -12.65 -2.61 -12.97
CA PRO A 51 -12.96 -1.60 -11.96
C PRO A 51 -13.61 -2.18 -10.70
N TRP A 52 -13.98 -3.47 -10.69
CA TRP A 52 -14.77 -4.09 -9.63
C TRP A 52 -14.47 -5.58 -9.44
N ASN A 53 -14.55 -6.08 -8.19
CA ASN A 53 -14.47 -7.52 -7.89
C ASN A 53 -15.57 -7.92 -6.89
N TYR A 54 -16.19 -9.09 -7.11
CA TYR A 54 -17.22 -9.65 -6.24
C TYR A 54 -16.79 -9.79 -4.77
N GLU A 55 -15.52 -10.02 -4.50
CA GLU A 55 -14.94 -10.11 -3.15
C GLU A 55 -15.05 -8.78 -2.38
N TRP A 56 -15.27 -7.65 -3.06
CA TRP A 56 -15.44 -6.35 -2.43
C TRP A 56 -16.77 -6.27 -1.66
N TYR A 57 -17.80 -7.01 -2.09
CA TYR A 57 -19.08 -7.09 -1.39
C TYR A 57 -18.96 -7.74 -0.01
N THR A 58 -17.97 -8.62 0.17
CA THR A 58 -17.68 -9.25 1.46
C THR A 58 -16.59 -8.51 2.23
N GLY A 59 -16.18 -7.32 1.78
CA GLY A 59 -15.24 -6.44 2.49
C GLY A 59 -13.87 -7.07 2.72
N GLY A 60 -13.44 -7.99 1.84
CA GLY A 60 -12.17 -8.70 2.02
C GLY A 60 -12.12 -9.62 3.24
N LEU A 61 -13.27 -10.00 3.83
CA LEU A 61 -13.36 -10.95 4.96
C LEU A 61 -12.55 -12.24 4.71
N GLN A 62 -12.45 -12.66 3.44
CA GLN A 62 -11.66 -13.80 2.98
C GLN A 62 -10.18 -13.74 3.42
N TYR A 63 -9.56 -12.55 3.39
CA TYR A 63 -8.13 -12.38 3.73
C TYR A 63 -7.84 -12.68 5.21
N LYS A 64 -8.82 -12.45 6.10
CA LYS A 64 -8.68 -12.73 7.53
C LYS A 64 -8.90 -14.21 7.88
N VAL A 65 -9.57 -14.96 7.01
CA VAL A 65 -9.91 -16.38 7.22
C VAL A 65 -8.89 -17.33 6.59
N ILE A 66 -8.28 -16.96 5.45
CA ILE A 66 -7.30 -17.82 4.74
C ILE A 66 -5.92 -17.90 5.44
N ARG A 67 -5.57 -16.93 6.31
CA ARG A 67 -4.24 -16.80 6.94
C ARG A 67 -4.21 -17.11 8.44
N ARG A 68 -5.16 -17.89 8.96
CA ARG A 68 -5.11 -18.48 10.31
C ARG A 68 -4.82 -19.96 10.27
#